data_AF-A0A1B9AM61-F1
#
_entry.id   AF-A0A1B9AM61-F1
#
_cell.length_a   1.000
_cell.length_b   1.000
_cell.length_c   1.000
_cell.angle_alpha   90.00
_cell.angle_beta   90.00
_cell.angle_gamma   90.00
#
_symmetry.space_group_name_H-M   'P 1'
#
loop_
_entity.id
_entity.type
_entity.pdbx_description
1 polymer ?
#
loop_
_entity_poly.entity_id
_entity_poly.type
_entity_poly.pdbx_seq_one_letter_code
_entity_poly.pdbx_strand_id
1 'polypeptide(L)' 'MESENDLNILDFALPLLDIIVIMLTDENPVNGVILLVLLKAVTNDPLMEILFMILAIVLWAARQSEED' A
#
# COMPACT_ATOMS: atom_id res chain seq x y z
N MET A 1 30.32 -13.86 15.81
CA MET A 1 29.00 -14.25 16.36
C MET A 1 28.01 -13.30 15.72
N GLU A 2 27.48 -13.70 14.56
CA GLU A 2 26.48 -12.92 13.82
C GLU A 2 25.13 -13.13 14.51
N SER A 3 24.56 -12.05 15.03
CA SER A 3 23.19 -12.03 15.52
C SER A 3 22.27 -11.80 14.31
N GLU A 4 22.00 -12.86 13.57
CA GLU A 4 21.08 -12.89 12.42
C GLU A 4 19.61 -12.80 12.88
N ASN A 5 19.14 -11.64 13.34
CA ASN A 5 17.71 -11.41 13.58
C ASN A 5 17.32 -9.93 13.52
N ASP A 6 17.86 -9.19 12.56
CA ASP A 6 17.20 -7.96 12.10
C ASP A 6 15.98 -8.38 11.28
N LEU A 7 14.89 -8.70 11.97
CA LEU A 7 13.56 -8.72 11.37
C LEU A 7 13.29 -7.31 10.85
N ASN A 8 13.55 -7.10 9.56
CA ASN A 8 13.27 -5.83 8.92
C ASN A 8 11.78 -5.60 9.00
N ILE A 9 11.35 -4.60 9.78
CA ILE A 9 9.95 -4.32 10.05
C ILE A 9 9.13 -4.10 8.77
N LEU A 10 9.80 -3.69 7.69
CA LEU A 10 9.22 -3.54 6.35
C LEU A 10 8.74 -4.86 5.77
N ASP A 11 9.40 -5.98 6.05
CA ASP A 11 9.03 -7.31 5.55
C ASP A 11 7.67 -7.76 6.10
N PHE A 12 7.28 -7.23 7.27
CA PHE A 12 5.96 -7.47 7.86
C PHE A 12 4.95 -6.36 7.55
N ALA A 13 5.41 -5.10 7.50
CA ALA A 13 4.55 -3.95 7.30
C ALA A 13 4.03 -3.83 5.85
N LEU A 14 4.86 -4.12 4.84
CA LEU A 14 4.46 -3.99 3.42
C LEU A 14 3.27 -4.88 3.06
N PRO A 15 3.26 -6.20 3.39
CA PRO A 15 2.10 -7.04 3.10
C PRO A 15 0.82 -6.61 3.83
N LEU A 16 0.95 -6.09 5.06
CA LEU A 16 -0.18 -5.55 5.81
C LEU A 16 -0.73 -4.28 5.16
N LEU A 17 0.17 -3.40 4.72
CA LEU A 17 -0.21 -2.17 4.03
C LEU A 17 -0.91 -2.47 2.69
N ASP A 18 -0.43 -3.48 1.95
CA ASP A 18 -1.09 -3.94 0.73
C ASP A 18 -2.56 -4.30 0.97
N ILE A 19 -2.83 -5.08 2.02
CA ILE A 19 -4.19 -5.51 2.38
C ILE A 19 -5.06 -4.31 2.74
N ILE A 20 -4.52 -3.39 3.55
CA ILE A 20 -5.23 -2.18 3.97
C ILE A 20 -5.59 -1.32 2.74
N VAL A 21 -4.65 -1.11 1.83
CA VAL A 21 -4.88 -0.36 0.58
C VAL A 21 -5.97 -1.04 -0.25
N ILE A 22 -5.89 -2.36 -0.45
CA ILE A 22 -6.92 -3.09 -1.23
C ILE A 22 -8.30 -2.95 -0.60
N MET A 23 -8.41 -3.02 0.73
CA MET A 23 -9.70 -2.91 1.43
C MET A 23 -10.27 -1.49 1.45
N LEU A 24 -9.41 -0.47 1.49
CA LEU A 24 -9.86 0.92 1.62
C LEU A 24 -10.14 1.57 0.27
N THR A 25 -9.38 1.28 -0.78
CA THR A 25 -9.34 2.17 -1.95
C THR A 25 -10.54 1.99 -2.91
N ASP A 26 -11.24 0.86 -2.89
CA ASP A 26 -12.37 0.56 -3.79
C ASP A 26 -13.33 -0.46 -3.16
N GLU A 27 -14.63 -0.35 -3.45
CA GLU A 27 -15.64 -1.32 -3.03
C GLU A 27 -15.42 -2.69 -3.68
N ASN A 28 -14.84 -2.70 -4.89
CA ASN A 28 -14.43 -3.92 -5.56
C ASN A 28 -12.94 -4.22 -5.26
N PRO A 29 -12.63 -5.26 -4.45
CA PRO A 29 -11.26 -5.58 -4.06
C PRO A 29 -10.37 -5.93 -5.27
N VAL A 30 -10.96 -6.36 -6.39
CA VAL A 30 -10.20 -6.65 -7.62
C VAL A 30 -9.55 -5.38 -8.16
N ASN A 31 -10.22 -4.23 -8.10
CA ASN A 31 -9.65 -2.96 -8.55
C ASN A 31 -8.48 -2.53 -7.65
N GLY A 32 -8.62 -2.71 -6.33
CA GLY A 32 -7.53 -2.46 -5.38
C GLY A 32 -6.30 -3.33 -5.66
N VAL A 33 -6.50 -4.62 -5.98
CA VAL A 33 -5.41 -5.53 -6.37
C VAL A 33 -4.74 -5.07 -7.66
N ILE A 34 -5.52 -4.69 -8.68
CA ILE A 34 -4.97 -4.20 -9.95
C ILE A 34 -4.13 -2.94 -9.72
N LEU A 35 -4.63 -1.98 -8.94
CA LEU A 35 -3.90 -0.77 -8.58
C LEU A 35 -2.57 -1.10 -7.89
N LEU A 36 -2.59 -2.01 -6.92
CA LEU A 36 -1.40 -2.43 -6.18
C LEU A 36 -0.36 -3.10 -7.09
N VAL A 37 -0.80 -3.98 -7.99
CA VAL A 37 0.07 -4.65 -8.96
C VAL A 37 0.71 -3.64 -9.91
N LEU A 38 -0.08 -2.68 -10.42
CA LEU A 38 0.44 -1.62 -11.27
C LEU A 38 1.45 -0.75 -10.53
N LEU A 39 1.17 -0.41 -9.26
CA LEU A 39 2.05 0.40 -8.42
C LEU A 39 3.42 -0.26 -8.19
N LYS A 40 3.41 -1.55 -7.84
CA LYS A 40 4.62 -2.36 -7.68
C LYS A 40 5.37 -2.57 -8.98
N ALA A 41 4.66 -2.67 -10.10
CA ALA A 41 5.30 -2.81 -11.42
C ALA A 41 6.07 -1.55 -11.84
N VAL A 42 5.62 -0.36 -11.43
CA VAL A 42 6.27 0.92 -11.77
C VAL A 42 7.23 1.44 -10.70
N THR A 43 7.30 0.78 -9.54
CA THR A 43 8.06 1.23 -8.37
C THR A 43 9.02 0.14 -7.90
N ASN A 44 10.33 0.41 -7.94
CA ASN A 44 11.36 -0.53 -7.44
C ASN A 44 11.88 -0.18 -6.03
N ASP A 45 11.57 1.02 -5.53
CA ASP A 45 12.02 1.49 -4.22
C ASP A 45 10.89 1.28 -3.18
N PRO A 46 11.13 0.51 -2.09
CA PRO A 46 10.11 0.24 -1.08
C PRO A 46 9.54 1.50 -0.40
N LEU A 47 10.34 2.56 -0.23
CA LEU A 47 9.87 3.81 0.34
C LEU A 47 8.92 4.53 -0.61
N MET A 48 9.24 4.53 -1.91
CA MET A 48 8.35 5.09 -2.94
C MET A 48 7.04 4.31 -3.01
N GLU A 49 7.09 2.99 -2.84
CA GLU A 49 5.91 2.13 -2.81
C GLU A 49 4.96 2.53 -1.66
N ILE A 50 5.52 2.67 -0.45
CA ILE A 50 4.77 3.13 0.74
C ILE A 50 4.18 4.53 0.52
N LEU A 51 4.97 5.46 -0.03
CA LEU A 51 4.50 6.83 -0.30
C LEU A 51 3.32 6.84 -1.28
N PHE A 52 3.37 6.03 -2.33
CA PHE A 52 2.27 5.94 -3.27
C PHE A 52 1.03 5.26 -2.68
N MET A 53 1.20 4.22 -1.86
CA MET A 53 0.09 3.60 -1.14
C MET A 53 -0.61 4.60 -0.21
N ILE A 54 0.15 5.39 0.54
CA ILE A 54 -0.39 6.46 1.38
C ILE A 54 -1.13 7.49 0.52
N LEU A 55 -0.54 7.89 -0.61
CA LEU A 55 -1.18 8.84 -1.53
C LEU A 55 -2.52 8.29 -2.07
N ALA A 56 -2.59 7.01 -2.43
CA ALA A 56 -3.84 6.38 -2.87
C ALA A 56 -4.93 6.42 -1.79
N ILE A 57 -4.56 6.13 -0.53
CA ILE A 57 -5.48 6.23 0.62
C ILE A 57 -5.96 7.67 0.81
N VAL A 58 -5.06 8.66 0.74
CA VAL A 58 -5.40 10.08 0.91
C VAL A 58 -6.33 10.56 -0.21
N LEU A 59 -6.07 10.17 -1.46
CA LEU A 59 -6.93 10.53 -2.59
C LEU A 59 -8.33 9.91 -2.48
N TRP A 60 -8.41 8.65 -2.04
CA TRP A 60 -9.69 8.00 -1.77
C TRP A 60 -10.45 8.70 -0.64
N ALA A 61 -9.78 9.01 0.46
CA ALA A 61 -10.39 9.72 1.59
C ALA A 61 -10.86 11.13 1.21
N ALA A 62 -10.05 11.87 0.44
CA ALA A 62 -10.40 13.19 -0.07
C ALA A 62 -11.63 13.13 -0.99
N ARG A 63 -11.71 12.12 -1.86
CA ARG A 63 -12.88 11.91 -2.72
C ARG A 63 -14.16 11.69 -1.92
N GLN A 64 -14.13 10.83 -0.90
CA GLN A 64 -15.32 10.59 -0.08
C GLN A 64 -15.80 11.85 0.65
N SER A 65 -14.88 12.72 1.07
CA SER A 65 -15.26 13.97 1.73
C SER A 65 -15.99 14.98 0.82
N GLU A 66 -15.99 14.79 -0.51
CA GLU A 66 -16.77 15.59 -1.45
C GLU A 66 -18.19 15.04 -1.66
N GLU A 67 -18.45 13.80 -1.25
CA GLU A 67 -19.74 13.10 -1.39
C GLU A 67 -20.65 13.24 -0.14
N ASP A 68 -20.11 13.76 0.98
CA ASP A 68 -20.80 14.10 2.25
C ASP A 68 -21.22 15.60 2.33
#